data_AF-A0A356TAW1-F1
#
_entry.id   AF-A0A356TAW1-F1
#
_cell.length_a   1.000
_cell.length_b   1.000
_cell.length_c   1.000
_cell.angle_alpha   90.00
_cell.angle_beta   90.00
_cell.angle_gamma   90.00
#
_symmetry.space_group_name_H-M   'P 1'
#
loop_
_entity.id
_entity.type
_entity.pdbx_description
1 polymer ?
#
loop_
_entity_poly.entity_id
_entity_poly.type
_entity_poly.pdbx_seq_one_letter_code
_entity_poly.pdbx_strand_id
1 'polypeptide(L)'
;DRAGCAVDSTGEPLHRRGWRTHVGPAPLREDLARALLIASGWQPGQALWDPLCGSGTIAIEAATMDRGMAPGRLRRFDFERTPLFHAPTWEKLREAAAARMSAGASPIVASDRDDKALEAARANAARAGVELAFTRSSLTQAEPPVADAGALVTNPPYGHRLGEGEDLRPLYDALGRRAQELPPTWTAALYCTEQNLGHRVARGLRTAFVADAGGLKIRALTSHRPAEAGEA
;
A
#
# COMPACT_ATOMS: atom_id res chain seq x y z
N ASP A 1 31.17 11.05 22.59
CA ASP A 1 32.30 11.24 21.64
C ASP A 1 32.11 10.51 20.30
N ARG A 2 30.93 10.59 19.67
CA ARG A 2 30.72 10.09 18.30
C ARG A 2 29.91 11.11 17.51
N ALA A 3 30.40 11.48 16.34
CA ALA A 3 29.71 12.31 15.36
C ALA A 3 29.69 11.57 14.02
N GLY A 4 28.54 11.61 13.34
CA GLY A 4 28.38 11.11 11.98
C GLY A 4 28.11 12.27 11.03
N CYS A 5 28.79 12.29 9.89
CA CYS A 5 28.51 13.21 8.80
C CYS A 5 27.92 12.42 7.63
N ALA A 6 26.83 12.92 7.07
CA ALA A 6 26.21 12.43 5.85
C ALA A 6 25.70 13.62 5.04
N VAL A 7 25.59 13.45 3.73
CA VAL A 7 24.97 14.42 2.82
C VAL A 7 23.67 13.81 2.33
N ASP A 8 22.57 14.56 2.45
CA ASP A 8 21.29 14.15 1.89
C ASP A 8 21.32 14.32 0.36
N SER A 9 21.22 13.20 -0.36
CA SER A 9 21.12 13.17 -1.81
C SER A 9 19.69 13.31 -2.32
N THR A 10 18.70 13.20 -1.43
CA THR A 10 17.29 13.04 -1.80
C THR A 10 16.54 14.36 -1.78
N GLY A 11 16.72 15.16 -0.72
CA GLY A 11 15.89 16.32 -0.45
C GLY A 11 14.54 15.91 0.13
N GLU A 12 13.46 16.07 -0.63
CA GLU A 12 12.12 15.74 -0.13
C GLU A 12 12.01 14.26 0.29
N PRO A 13 11.34 13.89 1.40
CA PRO A 13 11.24 12.50 1.82
C PRO A 13 10.73 11.56 0.71
N LEU A 14 11.35 10.38 0.55
CA LEU A 14 11.09 9.47 -0.58
C LEU A 14 9.64 9.01 -0.71
N HIS A 15 8.88 8.96 0.39
CA HIS A 15 7.46 8.61 0.35
C HIS A 15 6.67 9.57 -0.53
N ARG A 16 7.06 10.85 -0.62
CA ARG A 16 6.43 11.79 -1.53
C ARG A 16 6.84 11.46 -2.97
N ARG A 17 6.01 10.66 -3.64
CA ARG A 17 6.28 10.16 -5.01
C ARG A 17 6.06 11.22 -6.09
N GLY A 18 5.38 12.31 -5.78
CA GLY A 18 5.02 13.38 -6.73
C GLY A 18 3.58 13.33 -7.27
N TRP A 19 2.79 12.29 -6.93
CA TRP A 19 1.41 12.15 -7.43
C TRP A 19 0.31 12.58 -6.44
N ARG A 20 0.62 12.66 -5.14
CA ARG A 20 -0.35 13.04 -4.10
C ARG A 20 -0.38 14.55 -3.91
N THR A 21 -1.57 15.14 -3.94
CA THR A 21 -1.77 16.60 -3.72
C THR A 21 -2.33 16.97 -2.34
N HIS A 22 -2.34 16.02 -1.39
CA HIS A 22 -2.96 16.09 -0.06
C HIS A 22 -4.49 16.21 -0.01
N VAL A 23 -5.15 15.21 0.60
CA VAL A 23 -6.54 15.33 1.09
C VAL A 23 -6.65 14.49 2.36
N GLY A 24 -6.87 15.14 3.50
CA GLY A 24 -7.24 14.49 4.77
C GLY A 24 -6.17 14.43 5.87
N PRO A 25 -6.59 14.30 7.15
CA PRO A 25 -5.68 14.17 8.28
C PRO A 25 -5.00 12.79 8.26
N ALA A 26 -3.68 12.80 8.04
CA ALA A 26 -2.77 11.63 8.11
C ALA A 26 -3.07 10.47 7.12
N PRO A 27 -2.98 10.69 5.79
CA PRO A 27 -3.04 9.60 4.82
C PRO A 27 -1.86 8.63 5.00
N LEU A 28 -2.08 7.34 4.73
CA LEU A 28 -1.02 6.33 4.70
C LEU A 28 0.09 6.78 3.73
N ARG A 29 1.33 6.79 4.23
CA ARG A 29 2.52 7.09 3.41
C ARG A 29 2.72 6.02 2.34
N GLU A 30 3.18 6.44 1.18
CA GLU A 30 3.39 5.62 -0.01
C GLU A 30 4.47 4.54 0.21
N ASP A 31 5.51 4.85 0.97
CA ASP A 31 6.54 3.86 1.30
C ASP A 31 6.05 2.79 2.28
N LEU A 32 5.20 3.17 3.24
CA LEU A 32 4.52 2.21 4.13
C LEU A 32 3.54 1.33 3.36
N ALA A 33 2.74 1.90 2.47
CA ALA A 33 1.87 1.12 1.58
C ALA A 33 2.67 0.09 0.75
N ARG A 34 3.79 0.52 0.15
CA ARG A 34 4.69 -0.39 -0.59
C ARG A 34 5.32 -1.46 0.31
N ALA A 35 5.73 -1.09 1.53
CA ALA A 35 6.29 -2.03 2.49
C ALA A 35 5.25 -3.09 2.93
N LEU A 36 3.99 -2.70 3.11
CA LEU A 36 2.90 -3.63 3.43
C LEU A 36 2.64 -4.61 2.27
N LEU A 37 2.64 -4.12 1.02
CA LEU A 37 2.53 -4.98 -0.17
C LEU A 37 3.66 -6.02 -0.22
N ILE A 38 4.91 -5.60 -0.03
CA ILE A 38 6.06 -6.50 0.00
C ILE A 38 5.92 -7.52 1.14
N ALA A 39 5.58 -7.07 2.34
CA ALA A 39 5.44 -7.95 3.50
C ALA A 39 4.27 -8.93 3.38
N SER A 40 3.22 -8.58 2.64
CA SER A 40 2.09 -9.47 2.35
C SER A 40 2.45 -10.66 1.46
N GLY A 41 3.62 -10.61 0.81
CA GLY A 41 4.04 -11.57 -0.20
C GLY A 41 3.37 -11.39 -1.57
N TRP A 42 2.48 -10.39 -1.72
CA TRP A 42 1.84 -10.07 -3.00
C TRP A 42 2.88 -9.77 -4.08
N GLN A 43 2.65 -10.34 -5.28
CA GLN A 43 3.50 -10.15 -6.45
C GLN A 43 2.69 -9.60 -7.64
N PRO A 44 3.33 -8.84 -8.55
CA PRO A 44 2.76 -8.53 -9.87
C PRO A 44 2.13 -9.75 -10.55
N GLY A 45 0.98 -9.54 -11.19
CA GLY A 45 0.13 -10.59 -11.75
C GLY A 45 -0.84 -11.26 -10.77
N GLN A 46 -0.68 -11.11 -9.45
CA GLN A 46 -1.64 -11.64 -8.47
C GLN A 46 -2.79 -10.65 -8.23
N ALA A 47 -3.97 -11.18 -7.89
CA ALA A 47 -5.11 -10.36 -7.49
C ALA A 47 -4.82 -9.57 -6.21
N LEU A 48 -5.32 -8.34 -6.15
CA LEU A 48 -5.24 -7.51 -4.95
C LEU A 48 -6.60 -6.91 -4.64
N TRP A 49 -6.98 -6.97 -3.38
CA TRP A 49 -8.21 -6.36 -2.88
C TRP A 49 -7.92 -5.42 -1.71
N ASP A 50 -8.38 -4.17 -1.85
CA ASP A 50 -8.36 -3.16 -0.78
C ASP A 50 -9.79 -2.61 -0.56
N PRO A 51 -10.57 -3.18 0.38
CA PRO A 51 -11.96 -2.79 0.58
C PRO A 51 -12.15 -1.50 1.41
N LEU A 52 -11.05 -0.89 1.89
CA LEU A 52 -11.04 0.32 2.72
C LEU A 52 -9.94 1.27 2.20
N CYS A 53 -9.96 1.53 0.89
CA CYS A 53 -8.81 2.10 0.19
C CYS A 53 -8.57 3.59 0.46
N GLY A 54 -9.57 4.31 0.98
CA GLY A 54 -9.53 5.75 1.18
C GLY A 54 -9.06 6.49 -0.07
N SER A 55 -7.93 7.20 0.05
CA SER A 55 -7.31 7.96 -1.05
C SER A 55 -6.51 7.11 -2.06
N GLY A 56 -6.64 5.77 -2.00
CA GLY A 56 -6.12 4.83 -2.98
C GLY A 56 -4.64 4.47 -2.86
N THR A 57 -3.96 4.80 -1.75
CA THR A 57 -2.50 4.65 -1.64
C THR A 57 -2.00 3.24 -1.93
N ILE A 58 -2.61 2.21 -1.33
CA ILE A 58 -2.19 0.82 -1.48
C ILE A 58 -2.42 0.37 -2.93
N ALA A 59 -3.60 0.63 -3.48
CA ALA A 59 -3.95 0.29 -4.86
C ALA A 59 -3.01 0.97 -5.88
N ILE A 60 -2.68 2.24 -5.69
CA ILE A 60 -1.75 2.99 -6.57
C ILE A 60 -0.33 2.43 -6.47
N GLU A 61 0.17 2.16 -5.26
CA GLU A 61 1.50 1.56 -5.10
C GLU A 61 1.55 0.15 -5.71
N ALA A 62 0.50 -0.65 -5.54
CA ALA A 62 0.36 -1.96 -6.18
C ALA A 62 0.38 -1.84 -7.71
N ALA A 63 -0.42 -0.94 -8.30
CA ALA A 63 -0.45 -0.73 -9.75
C ALA A 63 0.91 -0.27 -10.30
N THR A 64 1.61 0.61 -9.60
CA THR A 64 2.95 1.04 -10.02
C THR A 64 3.99 -0.08 -9.88
N MET A 65 3.88 -0.95 -8.87
CA MET A 65 4.72 -2.14 -8.75
C MET A 65 4.45 -3.14 -9.88
N ASP A 66 3.17 -3.43 -10.16
CA ASP A 66 2.74 -4.35 -11.21
C ASP A 66 3.22 -3.93 -12.59
N ARG A 67 3.22 -2.62 -12.84
CA ARG A 67 3.69 -2.01 -14.10
C ARG A 67 5.19 -1.75 -14.14
N GLY A 68 5.97 -2.15 -13.13
CA GLY A 68 7.41 -1.88 -13.09
C GLY A 68 7.79 -0.39 -13.06
N MET A 69 6.89 0.48 -12.61
CA MET A 69 7.09 1.93 -12.59
C MET A 69 7.98 2.35 -11.42
N ALA A 70 9.08 3.02 -11.73
CA ALA A 70 10.01 3.49 -10.71
C ALA A 70 9.34 4.51 -9.75
N PRO A 71 9.46 4.32 -8.42
CA PRO A 71 8.79 5.20 -7.45
C PRO A 71 9.28 6.66 -7.50
N GLY A 72 10.50 6.91 -7.99
CA GLY A 72 11.08 8.25 -8.16
C GLY A 72 10.74 8.96 -9.48
N ARG A 73 9.99 8.34 -10.41
CA ARG A 73 9.87 8.86 -11.79
C ARG A 73 9.17 10.21 -11.94
N LEU A 74 8.35 10.62 -10.96
CA LEU A 74 7.54 11.85 -10.99
C LEU A 74 8.11 12.96 -10.09
N ARG A 75 9.38 12.83 -9.67
CA ARG A 75 10.02 13.79 -8.78
C ARG A 75 11.44 14.10 -9.22
N ARG A 76 12.09 14.98 -8.47
CA ARG A 76 13.52 15.29 -8.57
C ARG A 76 14.22 14.90 -7.28
N PHE A 77 15.54 14.80 -7.36
CA PHE A 77 16.43 14.55 -6.23
C PHE A 77 17.45 15.67 -6.10
N ASP A 78 17.82 16.01 -4.87
CA ASP A 78 18.76 17.10 -4.62
C ASP A 78 20.17 16.82 -5.16
N PHE A 79 20.58 15.55 -5.27
CA PHE A 79 21.86 15.20 -5.88
C PHE A 79 21.98 15.70 -7.33
N GLU A 80 20.86 15.87 -8.05
CA GLU A 80 20.84 16.36 -9.44
C GLU A 80 21.37 17.81 -9.55
N ARG A 81 21.45 18.54 -8.44
CA ARG A 81 21.94 19.92 -8.37
C ARG A 81 23.37 20.03 -7.84
N THR A 82 24.06 18.90 -7.63
CA THR A 82 25.40 18.88 -7.03
C THR A 82 26.49 18.88 -8.12
N PRO A 83 27.72 19.35 -7.81
CA PRO A 83 28.86 19.25 -8.74
C PRO A 83 29.24 17.81 -9.12
N LEU A 84 28.80 16.82 -8.34
CA LEU A 84 29.06 15.40 -8.57
C LEU A 84 28.00 14.74 -9.50
N PHE A 85 26.99 15.49 -9.93
CA PHE A 85 25.94 14.97 -10.78
C PHE A 85 26.44 14.66 -12.19
N HIS A 86 26.27 13.41 -12.61
CA HIS A 86 26.60 12.98 -13.97
C HIS A 86 25.31 12.71 -14.78
N ALA A 87 24.83 13.74 -15.48
CA ALA A 87 23.59 13.70 -16.24
C ALA A 87 23.48 12.52 -17.24
N PRO A 88 24.53 12.15 -18.01
CA PRO A 88 24.43 11.02 -18.92
C PRO A 88 24.17 9.67 -18.23
N THR A 89 24.71 9.47 -17.01
CA THR A 89 24.42 8.25 -16.23
C THR A 89 22.99 8.27 -15.71
N TRP A 90 22.51 9.44 -15.26
CA TRP A 90 21.16 9.59 -14.76
C TRP A 90 20.11 9.32 -15.84
N GLU A 91 20.27 9.88 -17.03
CA GLU A 91 19.34 9.64 -18.14
C GLU A 91 19.33 8.16 -18.55
N LYS A 92 20.49 7.50 -18.64
CA LYS A 92 20.55 6.05 -18.88
C LYS A 92 19.79 5.24 -17.83
N LEU A 93 19.85 5.63 -16.55
CA LEU A 93 19.08 4.96 -15.49
C LEU A 93 17.58 5.19 -15.65
N ARG A 94 17.16 6.41 -16.02
CA ARG A 94 15.76 6.76 -16.26
C ARG A 94 15.20 6.02 -17.47
N GLU A 95 15.95 5.95 -18.56
CA GLU A 95 15.61 5.17 -19.76
C GLU A 95 15.48 3.68 -19.44
N ALA A 96 16.45 3.10 -18.73
CA ALA A 96 16.40 1.70 -18.32
C ALA A 96 15.21 1.41 -17.38
N ALA A 97 14.82 2.36 -16.52
CA ALA A 97 13.64 2.23 -15.69
C ALA A 97 12.35 2.29 -16.51
N ALA A 98 12.25 3.22 -17.46
CA ALA A 98 11.11 3.33 -18.37
C ALA A 98 10.95 2.08 -19.25
N ALA A 99 12.05 1.49 -19.72
CA ALA A 99 12.04 0.28 -20.55
C ALA A 99 11.55 -0.98 -19.81
N ARG A 100 11.53 -0.99 -18.47
CA ARG A 100 10.97 -2.08 -17.66
C ARG A 100 9.45 -1.98 -17.48
N MET A 101 8.84 -0.85 -17.88
CA MET A 101 7.42 -0.66 -17.68
C MET A 101 6.61 -1.63 -18.54
N SER A 102 5.51 -2.12 -17.99
CA SER A 102 4.54 -2.99 -18.68
C SER A 102 3.12 -2.45 -18.53
N ALA A 103 2.16 -3.08 -19.20
CA ALA A 103 0.74 -2.74 -19.01
C ALA A 103 0.24 -3.08 -17.59
N GLY A 104 0.95 -3.96 -16.86
CA GLY A 104 0.43 -4.63 -15.68
C GLY A 104 -0.58 -5.73 -16.05
N ALA A 105 -0.76 -6.69 -15.15
CA ALA A 105 -1.68 -7.80 -15.33
C ALA A 105 -2.50 -8.10 -14.06
N SER A 106 -2.18 -7.48 -12.93
CA SER A 106 -2.89 -7.72 -11.67
C SER A 106 -4.31 -7.18 -11.71
N PRO A 107 -5.33 -7.99 -11.37
CA PRO A 107 -6.66 -7.48 -11.09
C PRO A 107 -6.66 -6.83 -9.71
N ILE A 108 -6.60 -5.50 -9.69
CA ILE A 108 -6.59 -4.67 -8.48
C ILE A 108 -7.99 -4.07 -8.30
N VAL A 109 -8.68 -4.46 -7.24
CA VAL A 109 -9.98 -3.89 -6.86
C VAL A 109 -9.83 -3.09 -5.58
N ALA A 110 -10.26 -1.83 -5.63
CA ALA A 110 -10.22 -0.92 -4.51
C ALA A 110 -11.59 -0.25 -4.31
N SER A 111 -12.05 -0.21 -3.06
CA SER A 111 -13.34 0.40 -2.72
C SER A 111 -13.30 1.13 -1.39
N ASP A 112 -14.21 2.08 -1.23
CA ASP A 112 -14.43 2.79 0.04
C ASP A 112 -15.89 3.26 0.10
N ARG A 113 -16.39 3.57 1.30
CA ARG A 113 -17.72 4.13 1.51
C ARG A 113 -17.78 5.64 1.29
N ASP A 114 -16.63 6.31 1.43
CA ASP A 114 -16.50 7.77 1.34
C ASP A 114 -16.20 8.23 -0.10
N ASP A 115 -17.18 8.85 -0.75
CA ASP A 115 -17.02 9.39 -2.11
C ASP A 115 -15.90 10.42 -2.21
N LYS A 116 -15.68 11.25 -1.20
CA LYS A 116 -14.62 12.26 -1.22
C LYS A 116 -13.24 11.60 -1.23
N ALA A 117 -13.10 10.50 -0.51
CA ALA A 117 -11.87 9.71 -0.51
C ALA A 117 -11.63 9.08 -1.90
N LEU A 118 -12.69 8.57 -2.55
CA LEU A 118 -12.60 7.99 -3.88
C LEU A 118 -12.33 9.01 -4.99
N GLU A 119 -12.87 10.23 -4.89
CA GLU A 119 -12.49 11.35 -5.77
C GLU A 119 -11.00 11.64 -5.67
N ALA A 120 -10.47 11.71 -4.45
CA ALA A 120 -9.03 11.87 -4.22
C ALA A 120 -8.24 10.68 -4.78
N ALA A 121 -8.74 9.45 -4.62
CA ALA A 121 -8.10 8.24 -5.15
C ALA A 121 -7.98 8.26 -6.67
N ARG A 122 -9.06 8.61 -7.38
CA ARG A 122 -9.05 8.75 -8.85
C ARG A 122 -8.09 9.84 -9.31
N ALA A 123 -8.10 11.00 -8.66
CA ALA A 123 -7.20 12.09 -9.00
C ALA A 123 -5.71 11.73 -8.73
N ASN A 124 -5.44 11.01 -7.64
CA ASN A 124 -4.11 10.50 -7.32
C ASN A 124 -3.63 9.45 -8.33
N ALA A 125 -4.49 8.51 -8.72
CA ALA A 125 -4.18 7.48 -9.71
C ALA A 125 -3.87 8.10 -11.08
N ALA A 126 -4.67 9.06 -11.53
CA ALA A 126 -4.43 9.82 -12.75
C ALA A 126 -3.06 10.53 -12.72
N ARG A 127 -2.71 11.22 -11.61
CA ARG A 127 -1.38 11.83 -11.44
C ARG A 127 -0.25 10.82 -11.36
N ALA A 128 -0.52 9.64 -10.82
CA ALA A 128 0.41 8.51 -10.82
C ALA A 128 0.49 7.83 -12.20
N GLY A 129 -0.29 8.24 -13.20
CA GLY A 129 -0.30 7.58 -14.51
C GLY A 129 -0.71 6.11 -14.44
N VAL A 130 -1.61 5.78 -13.50
CA VAL A 130 -2.20 4.45 -13.39
C VAL A 130 -3.72 4.52 -13.54
N GLU A 131 -4.27 3.59 -14.30
CA GLU A 131 -5.71 3.44 -14.49
C GLU A 131 -6.21 2.38 -13.51
N LEU A 132 -7.08 2.78 -12.59
CA LEU A 132 -7.61 1.94 -11.53
C LEU A 132 -9.11 2.19 -11.37
N ALA A 133 -9.87 1.11 -11.22
CA ALA A 133 -11.28 1.19 -10.87
C ALA A 133 -11.43 1.36 -9.36
N PHE A 134 -12.03 2.49 -8.97
CA PHE A 134 -12.39 2.77 -7.58
C PHE A 134 -13.90 2.78 -7.43
N THR A 135 -14.42 1.84 -6.63
CA THR A 135 -15.86 1.60 -6.47
C THR A 135 -16.34 2.13 -5.13
N ARG A 136 -17.46 2.87 -5.13
CA ARG A 136 -18.14 3.21 -3.88
C ARG A 136 -18.86 1.98 -3.36
N SER A 137 -18.43 1.46 -2.22
CA SER A 137 -19.05 0.30 -1.59
C SER A 137 -18.79 0.29 -0.10
N SER A 138 -19.74 -0.25 0.66
CA SER A 138 -19.46 -0.68 2.02
C SER A 138 -18.58 -1.94 2.01
N LEU A 139 -17.81 -2.15 3.08
CA LEU A 139 -16.99 -3.36 3.24
C LEU A 139 -17.78 -4.66 3.07
N THR A 140 -19.03 -4.69 3.56
CA THR A 140 -19.89 -5.87 3.51
C THR A 140 -20.46 -6.17 2.13
N GLN A 141 -20.43 -5.20 1.21
CA GLN A 141 -20.94 -5.34 -0.16
C GLN A 141 -19.83 -5.30 -1.22
N ALA A 142 -18.60 -4.96 -0.81
CA ALA A 142 -17.48 -4.85 -1.71
C ALA A 142 -17.07 -6.25 -2.20
N GLU A 143 -17.03 -6.45 -3.50
CA GLU A 143 -16.65 -7.74 -4.09
C GLU A 143 -15.14 -7.77 -4.39
N PRO A 144 -14.44 -8.85 -4.01
CA PRO A 144 -13.04 -9.04 -4.39
C PRO A 144 -12.93 -9.39 -5.89
N PRO A 145 -11.72 -9.27 -6.48
CA PRO A 145 -11.43 -9.88 -7.77
C PRO A 145 -11.72 -11.38 -7.76
N VAL A 146 -12.32 -11.90 -8.83
CA VAL A 146 -12.47 -13.35 -9.03
C VAL A 146 -11.10 -13.93 -9.40
N ALA A 147 -10.42 -14.55 -8.44
CA ALA A 147 -9.13 -15.18 -8.64
C ALA A 147 -8.84 -16.28 -7.61
N ASP A 148 -8.21 -17.36 -8.07
CA ASP A 148 -7.82 -18.49 -7.22
C ASP A 148 -6.72 -18.14 -6.22
N ALA A 149 -5.99 -17.05 -6.40
CA ALA A 149 -4.99 -16.57 -5.45
C ALA A 149 -4.86 -15.04 -5.52
N GLY A 150 -4.63 -14.43 -4.37
CA GLY A 150 -4.49 -12.98 -4.27
C GLY A 150 -4.07 -12.54 -2.88
N ALA A 151 -4.20 -11.24 -2.63
CA ALA A 151 -3.96 -10.64 -1.33
C ALA A 151 -5.04 -9.62 -0.98
N LEU A 152 -5.62 -9.76 0.21
CA LEU A 152 -6.35 -8.69 0.89
C LEU A 152 -5.30 -7.79 1.55
N VAL A 153 -5.09 -6.58 1.01
CA VAL A 153 -4.11 -5.63 1.55
C VAL A 153 -4.82 -4.32 1.82
N THR A 154 -4.95 -3.94 3.10
CA THR A 154 -5.77 -2.79 3.46
C THR A 154 -5.26 -2.04 4.69
N ASN A 155 -5.64 -0.78 4.83
CA ASN A 155 -5.29 0.07 5.97
C ASN A 155 -6.57 0.51 6.67
N PRO A 156 -7.21 -0.38 7.45
CA PRO A 156 -8.45 -0.06 8.13
C PRO A 156 -8.20 1.10 9.12
N PRO A 157 -9.24 1.87 9.46
CA PRO A 157 -9.15 2.85 10.53
C PRO A 157 -8.62 2.22 11.84
N TYR A 158 -7.72 2.94 12.51
CA TYR A 158 -7.14 2.53 13.80
C TYR A 158 -6.88 3.72 14.71
N GLY A 159 -6.73 3.44 16.01
CA GLY A 159 -6.49 4.42 17.07
C GLY A 159 -7.70 5.31 17.35
N HIS A 160 -7.56 6.22 18.32
CA HIS A 160 -8.61 7.17 18.77
C HIS A 160 -8.90 8.31 17.77
N ARG A 161 -8.60 8.13 16.47
CA ARG A 161 -8.69 9.19 15.44
C ARG A 161 -9.98 9.15 14.61
N LEU A 162 -10.79 8.10 14.73
CA LEU A 162 -12.24 8.21 14.52
C LEU A 162 -12.85 8.53 15.88
N GLY A 163 -13.76 9.51 15.92
CA GLY A 163 -14.18 10.26 17.11
C GLY A 163 -14.10 9.49 18.42
N GLU A 164 -13.56 10.14 19.47
CA GLU A 164 -13.39 9.59 20.82
C GLU A 164 -14.55 8.65 21.20
N GLY A 165 -14.32 7.34 21.15
CA GLY A 165 -15.29 6.32 21.59
C GLY A 165 -15.92 5.43 20.52
N GLU A 166 -15.60 5.55 19.23
CA GLU A 166 -16.09 4.56 18.25
C GLU A 166 -15.43 3.19 18.44
N ASP A 167 -16.25 2.17 18.71
CA ASP A 167 -15.81 0.79 18.77
C ASP A 167 -15.49 0.25 17.37
N LEU A 168 -14.22 -0.03 17.13
CA LEU A 168 -13.75 -0.58 15.86
C LEU A 168 -13.94 -2.10 15.74
N ARG A 169 -14.27 -2.81 16.83
CA ARG A 169 -14.45 -4.27 16.81
C ARG A 169 -15.42 -4.75 15.72
N PRO A 170 -16.62 -4.13 15.53
CA PRO A 170 -17.54 -4.56 14.48
C PRO A 170 -16.96 -4.42 13.07
N LEU A 171 -16.14 -3.41 12.81
CA LEU A 171 -15.47 -3.22 11.51
C LEU A 171 -14.43 -4.32 11.27
N TYR A 172 -13.58 -4.59 12.26
CA TYR A 172 -12.57 -5.65 12.17
C TYR A 172 -13.21 -7.05 12.09
N ASP A 173 -14.33 -7.28 12.79
CA ASP A 173 -15.10 -8.54 12.69
C ASP A 173 -15.74 -8.68 11.30
N ALA A 174 -16.25 -7.60 10.70
CA ALA A 174 -16.76 -7.61 9.34
C ALA A 174 -15.65 -7.87 8.31
N LEU A 175 -14.48 -7.26 8.48
CA LEU A 175 -13.32 -7.50 7.63
C LEU A 175 -12.86 -8.96 7.75
N GLY A 176 -12.90 -9.53 8.95
CA GLY A 176 -12.58 -10.94 9.17
C GLY A 176 -13.57 -11.91 8.54
N ARG A 177 -14.88 -11.59 8.54
CA ARG A 177 -15.88 -12.38 7.81
C ARG A 177 -15.61 -12.36 6.31
N ARG A 178 -15.39 -11.18 5.73
CA ARG A 178 -15.06 -11.06 4.30
C ARG A 178 -13.74 -11.76 3.95
N ALA A 179 -12.74 -11.71 4.82
CA ALA A 179 -11.48 -12.43 4.61
C ALA A 179 -11.65 -13.96 4.60
N GLN A 180 -12.59 -14.50 5.38
CA GLN A 180 -12.89 -15.95 5.43
C GLN A 180 -13.65 -16.46 4.19
N GLU A 181 -14.29 -15.56 3.45
CA GLU A 181 -14.99 -15.88 2.19
C GLU A 181 -14.01 -15.96 1.00
N LEU A 182 -12.77 -15.48 1.16
CA LEU A 182 -11.73 -15.58 0.14
C LEU A 182 -11.16 -17.00 0.05
N PRO A 183 -10.66 -17.43 -1.12
CA PRO A 183 -9.98 -18.71 -1.25
C PRO A 183 -8.82 -18.87 -0.25
N PRO A 184 -8.56 -20.08 0.31
CA PRO A 184 -7.52 -20.30 1.33
C PRO A 184 -6.08 -19.91 0.94
N THR A 185 -5.83 -19.79 -0.37
CA THR A 185 -4.59 -19.36 -1.04
C THR A 185 -4.36 -17.85 -0.97
N TRP A 186 -5.38 -17.07 -0.59
CA TRP A 186 -5.25 -15.64 -0.40
C TRP A 186 -4.51 -15.30 0.88
N THR A 187 -3.66 -14.27 0.81
CA THR A 187 -3.02 -13.71 2.00
C THR A 187 -3.79 -12.49 2.50
N ALA A 188 -3.58 -12.14 3.77
CA ALA A 188 -4.13 -10.94 4.38
C ALA A 188 -2.99 -10.10 4.95
N ALA A 189 -3.00 -8.81 4.68
CA ALA A 189 -2.06 -7.84 5.24
C ALA A 189 -2.77 -6.53 5.60
N LEU A 190 -2.51 -6.04 6.80
CA LEU A 190 -3.10 -4.79 7.27
C LEU A 190 -2.23 -4.04 8.26
N TYR A 191 -2.45 -2.73 8.34
CA TYR A 191 -1.97 -1.93 9.46
C TYR A 191 -2.98 -1.91 10.61
N CYS A 192 -2.47 -1.96 11.83
CA CYS A 192 -3.25 -1.76 13.04
C CYS A 192 -2.36 -1.24 14.18
N THR A 193 -2.94 -0.51 15.13
CA THR A 193 -2.27 -0.12 16.38
C THR A 193 -2.33 -1.22 17.43
N GLU A 194 -3.43 -1.98 17.47
CA GLU A 194 -3.72 -3.00 18.47
C GLU A 194 -3.78 -4.39 17.84
N GLN A 195 -2.88 -5.26 18.26
CA GLN A 195 -2.77 -6.60 17.66
C GLN A 195 -4.04 -7.44 17.85
N ASN A 196 -4.75 -7.24 18.97
CA ASN A 196 -6.01 -7.90 19.29
C ASN A 196 -7.13 -7.56 18.30
N LEU A 197 -7.16 -6.32 17.77
CA LEU A 197 -8.10 -5.95 16.70
C LEU A 197 -7.71 -6.63 15.39
N GLY A 198 -6.42 -6.58 15.05
CA GLY A 198 -5.91 -7.24 13.84
C GLY A 198 -6.20 -8.75 13.80
N HIS A 199 -6.05 -9.46 14.92
CA HIS A 199 -6.33 -10.91 15.02
C HIS A 199 -7.79 -11.30 14.80
N ARG A 200 -8.72 -10.34 14.74
CA ARG A 200 -10.11 -10.58 14.33
C ARG A 200 -10.26 -10.77 12.83
N VAL A 201 -9.30 -10.28 12.04
CA VAL A 201 -9.35 -10.34 10.56
C VAL A 201 -8.98 -11.72 10.05
N ALA A 202 -7.84 -12.25 10.48
CA ALA A 202 -7.40 -13.58 10.08
C ALA A 202 -6.61 -14.25 11.21
N ARG A 203 -6.76 -15.57 11.31
CA ARG A 203 -5.94 -16.38 12.21
C ARG A 203 -4.49 -16.43 11.72
N GLY A 204 -3.55 -16.43 12.64
CA GLY A 204 -2.13 -16.59 12.31
C GLY A 204 -1.45 -15.33 11.78
N LEU A 205 -2.10 -14.16 11.81
CA LEU A 205 -1.45 -12.89 11.49
C LEU A 205 -0.28 -12.61 12.46
N ARG A 206 0.89 -12.33 11.90
CA ARG A 206 2.12 -12.00 12.63
C ARG A 206 2.54 -10.58 12.33
N THR A 207 3.23 -9.95 13.29
CA THR A 207 3.85 -8.64 13.02
C THR A 207 5.03 -8.85 12.07
N ALA A 208 4.93 -8.34 10.85
CA ALA A 208 6.04 -8.31 9.91
C ALA A 208 7.04 -7.21 10.27
N PHE A 209 6.54 -6.02 10.60
CA PHE A 209 7.34 -4.90 11.09
C PHE A 209 6.48 -3.88 11.87
N VAL A 210 7.15 -3.00 12.60
CA VAL A 210 6.54 -1.86 13.28
C VAL A 210 7.04 -0.58 12.62
N ALA A 211 6.13 0.35 12.36
CA ALA A 211 6.43 1.63 11.75
C ALA A 211 5.86 2.79 12.59
N ASP A 212 6.36 3.99 12.30
CA ASP A 212 5.78 5.24 12.80
C ASP A 212 4.95 5.92 11.71
N ALA A 213 3.69 6.20 12.00
CA ALA A 213 2.78 6.92 11.14
C ALA A 213 2.27 8.20 11.83
N GLY A 214 3.10 9.24 11.79
CA GLY A 214 2.76 10.54 12.36
C GLY A 214 2.70 10.51 13.89
N GLY A 215 3.73 9.92 14.51
CA GLY A 215 3.89 9.78 15.96
C GLY A 215 3.14 8.59 16.56
N LEU A 216 2.36 7.86 15.76
CA LEU A 216 1.63 6.66 16.18
C LEU A 216 2.38 5.41 15.73
N LYS A 217 2.65 4.51 16.68
CA LYS A 217 3.21 3.19 16.38
C LYS A 217 2.15 2.30 15.77
N ILE A 218 2.39 1.87 14.54
CA ILE A 218 1.52 0.94 13.80
C ILE A 218 2.28 -0.35 13.50
N ARG A 219 1.55 -1.46 13.48
CA ARG A 219 2.06 -2.80 13.17
C ARG A 219 1.55 -3.21 11.80
N ALA A 220 2.45 -3.62 10.92
CA ALA A 220 2.08 -4.37 9.72
C ALA A 220 1.84 -5.83 10.14
N LEU A 221 0.59 -6.26 10.07
CA LEU A 221 0.18 -7.63 10.36
C LEU A 221 -0.02 -8.37 9.03
N THR A 222 0.61 -9.52 8.86
CA THR A 222 0.55 -10.31 7.63
C THR A 222 0.26 -11.77 7.94
N SER A 223 -0.50 -12.44 7.08
CA SER A 223 -0.56 -13.89 7.05
C SER A 223 0.58 -14.39 6.16
N HIS A 224 1.15 -15.53 6.51
CA HIS A 224 2.03 -16.25 5.58
C HIS A 224 1.17 -17.21 4.77
N ARG A 225 1.48 -17.39 3.49
CA ARG A 225 1.01 -18.60 2.81
C ARG A 225 1.50 -19.81 3.62
N PRO A 226 0.68 -20.83 3.84
CA PRO A 226 1.22 -22.14 4.21
C PRO A 226 2.33 -22.43 3.19
N ALA A 227 3.55 -22.74 3.66
CA ALA A 227 4.57 -23.23 2.76
C ALA A 227 3.95 -24.35 1.94
N GLU A 228 4.07 -24.30 0.61
CA GLU A 228 3.68 -25.43 -0.23
C GLU A 228 4.36 -26.66 0.36
N ALA A 229 3.54 -27.60 0.83
CA ALA A 229 4.03 -28.83 1.40
C ALA A 229 4.68 -29.63 0.26
N GLY A 230 6.00 -29.48 0.11
CA GLY A 230 6.86 -30.38 -0.62
C GLY A 230 7.13 -30.01 -2.08
N GLU A 231 8.35 -29.52 -2.33
CA GLU A 231 9.23 -30.23 -3.25
C GLU A 231 10.50 -30.57 -2.47
N ALA A 232 10.63 -31.85 -2.14
CA ALA A 232 11.85 -32.48 -1.64
C ALA A 232 12.64 -33.05 -2.82
#